data_AF-A0A841YX79-F1
#
_entry.id   AF-A0A841YX79-F1
#
_cell.length_a   1.000
_cell.length_b   1.000
_cell.length_c   1.000
_cell.angle_alpha   90.00
_cell.angle_beta   90.00
_cell.angle_gamma   90.00
#
_symmetry.space_group_name_H-M   'P 1'
#
loop_
_entity.id
_entity.type
_entity.pdbx_description
1 polymer ?
#
loop_
_entity_poly.entity_id
_entity_poly.type
_entity_poly.pdbx_seq_one_letter_code
_entity_poly.pdbx_strand_id
1 'polypeptide(L)'
;MEVATLDFVHERYSNIPIIKYKANDTVNNPSHYNVGGIETLDYIKAKVPDYTSVAMSQVIKYISRFPHKNGIEDLKKARFYLNDLIEWMEGEK
;
A
#
# COMPACT_ATOMS: atom_id res chain seq x y z
N MET A 1 3.30 6.40 28.50
CA MET A 1 2.93 7.34 27.44
C MET A 1 2.91 6.56 26.13
N GLU A 2 1.91 5.69 25.92
CA GLU A 2 1.87 4.84 24.71
C GLU A 2 0.51 4.14 24.46
N VAL A 3 -0.62 4.76 24.84
CA VAL A 3 -1.95 4.14 24.69
C VAL A 3 -2.99 5.00 23.96
N ALA A 4 -2.67 6.24 23.61
CA ALA A 4 -3.63 7.18 23.00
C ALA A 4 -3.77 7.08 21.47
N THR A 5 -2.96 6.26 20.79
CA THR A 5 -2.92 6.21 19.32
C THR A 5 -3.84 5.16 18.73
N LEU A 6 -4.03 4.01 19.39
CA LEU A 6 -4.90 2.94 18.90
C LEU A 6 -6.38 3.28 19.05
N ASP A 7 -6.76 3.88 20.17
CA ASP A 7 -8.17 4.22 20.47
C ASP A 7 -8.70 5.29 19.51
N PHE A 8 -7.88 6.30 19.18
CA PHE A 8 -8.22 7.34 18.20
C PHE A 8 -8.43 6.78 16.78
N VAL A 9 -7.63 5.79 16.41
CA VAL A 9 -7.77 5.07 15.13
C VAL A 9 -9.06 4.25 15.15
N HIS A 10 -9.30 3.46 16.19
CA HIS A 10 -10.47 2.59 16.28
C HIS A 10 -11.80 3.34 16.22
N GLU A 11 -11.91 4.47 16.93
CA GLU A 11 -13.10 5.32 16.93
C GLU A 11 -13.39 5.93 15.53
N ARG A 12 -12.34 6.28 14.78
CA ARG A 12 -12.46 6.89 13.44
C ARG A 12 -12.85 5.90 12.35
N TYR A 13 -12.45 4.63 12.44
CA TYR A 13 -12.71 3.62 11.40
C TYR A 13 -14.01 2.84 11.59
N SER A 14 -14.60 2.84 12.79
CA SER A 14 -15.82 2.06 13.10
C SER A 14 -17.11 2.60 12.44
N ASN A 15 -17.11 3.84 11.93
CA ASN A 15 -18.29 4.51 11.38
C ASN A 15 -18.22 4.78 9.86
N ILE A 16 -17.33 4.09 9.11
CA ILE A 16 -17.19 4.33 7.67
C ILE A 16 -18.19 3.48 6.86
N PRO A 17 -19.06 4.08 6.04
CA PRO A 17 -19.99 3.33 5.18
C PRO A 17 -19.23 2.61 4.05
N ILE A 18 -19.40 1.30 3.94
CA ILE A 18 -18.75 0.48 2.91
C ILE A 18 -19.49 0.62 1.59
N ILE A 19 -18.91 1.38 0.65
CA ILE A 19 -19.45 1.55 -0.71
C ILE A 19 -18.87 0.46 -1.62
N LYS A 20 -19.73 -0.42 -2.16
CA LYS A 20 -19.32 -1.43 -3.15
C LYS A 20 -19.14 -0.81 -4.54
N TYR A 21 -17.90 -0.78 -5.04
CA TYR A 21 -17.60 -0.37 -6.43
C TYR A 21 -17.40 -1.55 -7.37
N LYS A 22 -17.86 -1.38 -8.62
CA LYS A 22 -17.78 -2.35 -9.73
C LYS A 22 -16.39 -2.26 -10.38
N ALA A 23 -15.66 -3.38 -10.40
CA ALA A 23 -14.26 -3.45 -10.82
C ALA A 23 -14.10 -3.33 -12.35
N ASN A 24 -13.36 -2.32 -12.81
CA ASN A 24 -12.56 -2.43 -14.03
C ASN A 24 -11.15 -2.88 -13.58
N ASP A 25 -10.57 -3.86 -14.26
CA ASP A 25 -9.28 -4.47 -13.91
C ASP A 25 -8.10 -3.53 -14.20
N THR A 26 -7.96 -2.48 -13.40
CA THR A 26 -6.82 -1.54 -13.41
C THR A 26 -5.70 -1.98 -12.47
N VAL A 27 -5.85 -3.14 -11.83
CA VAL A 27 -4.93 -3.64 -10.79
C VAL A 27 -3.73 -4.30 -11.40
N ASN A 28 -3.98 -5.14 -12.41
CA ASN A 28 -2.95 -5.97 -13.03
C ASN A 28 -2.31 -5.31 -14.27
N ASN A 29 -2.90 -4.21 -14.78
CA ASN A 29 -2.43 -3.50 -15.97
C ASN A 29 -2.77 -1.98 -15.93
N PRO A 30 -2.19 -1.18 -15.01
CA PRO A 30 -2.27 0.26 -15.15
C PRO A 30 -1.50 0.70 -16.40
N SER A 31 -2.17 1.34 -17.37
CA SER A 31 -1.62 1.77 -18.67
C SER A 31 -0.44 2.75 -18.60
N HIS A 32 0.02 3.14 -17.40
CA HIS A 32 0.89 4.30 -17.20
C HIS A 32 2.14 4.06 -16.35
N TYR A 33 2.66 2.84 -16.24
CA TYR A 33 3.98 2.61 -15.59
C TYR A 33 4.99 1.74 -16.35
N ASN A 34 4.67 1.28 -17.57
CA ASN A 34 5.56 0.41 -18.36
C ASN A 34 6.27 1.16 -19.51
N VAL A 35 6.97 2.25 -19.21
CA VAL A 35 7.84 2.91 -20.19
C VAL A 35 9.30 2.53 -19.91
N GLY A 36 9.83 1.54 -20.64
CA GLY A 36 11.27 1.27 -20.69
C GLY A 36 11.79 -0.01 -20.01
N GLY A 37 10.93 -0.92 -19.53
CA GLY A 37 11.35 -2.25 -19.05
C GLY A 37 11.98 -2.30 -17.66
N ILE A 38 11.94 -1.20 -16.90
CA ILE A 38 12.27 -1.16 -15.47
C ILE A 38 10.96 -0.94 -14.72
N GLU A 39 10.61 -1.84 -13.81
CA GLU A 39 9.47 -1.67 -12.92
C GLU A 39 9.72 -0.44 -12.03
N THR A 40 8.71 0.43 -11.88
CA THR A 40 8.86 1.70 -11.13
C THR A 40 9.38 1.48 -9.70
N LEU A 41 9.03 0.34 -9.10
CA LEU A 41 9.48 -0.02 -7.76
C LEU A 41 10.99 -0.28 -7.70
N ASP A 42 11.56 -0.93 -8.70
CA ASP A 42 13.00 -1.24 -8.76
C ASP A 42 13.81 0.05 -8.91
N TYR A 43 13.32 1.00 -9.70
CA TYR A 43 13.93 2.33 -9.79
C TYR A 43 13.91 3.07 -8.45
N ILE A 44 12.80 3.01 -7.71
CA ILE A 44 12.68 3.59 -6.37
C ILE A 44 13.68 2.94 -5.41
N LYS A 45 13.75 1.60 -5.36
CA LYS A 45 14.71 0.86 -4.53
C LYS A 45 16.16 1.27 -4.83
N ALA A 46 16.49 1.48 -6.11
CA ALA A 46 17.84 1.87 -6.53
C ALA A 46 18.20 3.34 -6.24
N LYS A 47 17.22 4.23 -6.07
CA LYS A 47 17.43 5.68 -5.99
C LYS A 47 17.05 6.30 -4.65
N VAL A 48 16.21 5.65 -3.87
CA VAL A 48 15.76 6.15 -2.56
C VAL A 48 16.53 5.41 -1.47
N PRO A 49 17.39 6.11 -0.70
CA PRO A 49 18.18 5.48 0.37
C PRO A 49 17.34 4.82 1.46
N ASP A 50 16.15 5.35 1.73
CA ASP A 50 15.21 4.82 2.72
C ASP A 50 13.98 4.21 2.03
N TYR A 51 14.18 3.04 1.42
CA TYR A 51 13.11 2.30 0.78
C TYR A 51 12.05 1.82 1.79
N THR A 52 12.46 1.47 3.01
CA THR A 52 11.58 1.00 4.08
C THR A 52 10.46 2.00 4.37
N SER A 53 10.79 3.28 4.56
CA SER A 53 9.78 4.32 4.77
C SER A 53 8.83 4.47 3.57
N VAL A 54 9.34 4.30 2.34
CA VAL A 54 8.50 4.34 1.13
C VAL A 54 7.50 3.18 1.14
N ALA A 55 7.96 1.94 1.32
CA ALA A 55 7.08 0.78 1.36
C ALA A 55 6.03 0.89 2.47
N MET A 56 6.44 1.28 3.69
CA MET A 56 5.54 1.54 4.81
C MET A 56 4.47 2.57 4.48
N SER A 57 4.85 3.69 3.85
CA SER A 57 3.89 4.74 3.47
C SER A 57 2.86 4.23 2.46
N GLN A 58 3.26 3.36 1.52
CA GLN A 58 2.36 2.76 0.54
C GLN A 58 1.39 1.79 1.19
N VAL A 59 1.86 0.94 2.11
CA VAL A 59 1.02 0.04 2.91
C VAL A 59 -0.03 0.84 3.68
N ILE A 60 0.39 1.85 4.45
CA ILE A 60 -0.50 2.72 5.22
C ILE A 60 -1.53 3.41 4.32
N LYS A 61 -1.09 3.96 3.19
CA LYS A 61 -1.97 4.61 2.21
C LYS A 61 -3.08 3.68 1.75
N TYR A 62 -2.75 2.45 1.34
CA TYR A 62 -3.75 1.53 0.81
C TYR A 62 -4.66 0.95 1.91
N ILE A 63 -4.13 0.65 3.10
CA ILE A 63 -4.94 0.26 4.26
C ILE A 63 -5.89 1.39 4.67
N SER A 64 -5.44 2.64 4.64
CA SER A 64 -6.31 3.75 5.03
C SER A 64 -7.41 3.99 3.99
N ARG A 65 -7.15 3.69 2.72
CA ARG A 65 -8.01 3.98 1.57
C ARG A 65 -9.06 2.91 1.25
N PHE A 66 -8.79 1.64 1.61
CA PHE A 66 -9.66 0.52 1.25
C PHE A 66 -11.14 0.72 1.64
N PRO A 67 -11.50 1.27 2.84
CA PRO A 67 -12.89 1.33 3.25
C PRO A 67 -13.75 2.23 2.36
N HIS A 68 -13.13 3.20 1.68
CA HIS A 68 -13.84 4.34 1.05
C HIS A 68 -13.47 4.59 -0.42
N LYS A 69 -12.55 3.82 -1.03
CA LYS A 69 -12.18 4.00 -2.44
C LYS A 69 -12.25 2.72 -3.27
N ASN A 70 -11.26 1.83 -3.15
CA ASN A 70 -11.14 0.68 -4.05
C ASN A 70 -11.37 -0.67 -3.35
N GLY A 71 -11.78 -0.69 -2.07
CA GLY A 71 -12.10 -1.93 -1.36
C GLY A 71 -10.95 -2.94 -1.38
N ILE A 72 -11.27 -4.19 -1.72
CA ILE A 72 -10.32 -5.30 -1.74
C ILE A 72 -9.09 -5.08 -2.65
N GLU A 73 -9.21 -4.26 -3.70
CA GLU A 73 -8.08 -3.94 -4.57
C GLU A 73 -6.98 -3.18 -3.81
N ASP A 74 -7.36 -2.27 -2.91
CA ASP A 74 -6.38 -1.56 -2.08
C ASP A 74 -5.72 -2.52 -1.09
N LEU A 75 -6.48 -3.46 -0.51
CA LEU A 75 -5.90 -4.49 0.35
C LEU A 75 -4.90 -5.38 -0.39
N LYS A 76 -5.17 -5.72 -1.66
CA LYS A 76 -4.21 -6.46 -2.50
C LYS A 76 -2.95 -5.65 -2.76
N LYS A 77 -3.07 -4.34 -3.00
CA LYS A 77 -1.91 -3.44 -3.16
C LYS A 77 -1.13 -3.29 -1.86
N ALA A 78 -1.80 -3.15 -0.72
CA ALA A 78 -1.16 -3.13 0.59
C ALA A 78 -0.34 -4.41 0.83
N ARG A 79 -0.94 -5.57 0.55
CA ARG A 79 -0.25 -6.86 0.65
C ARG A 79 0.97 -6.95 -0.27
N PHE A 80 0.87 -6.45 -1.50
CA PHE A 80 2.00 -6.40 -2.43
C PHE A 80 3.19 -5.65 -1.82
N TYR A 81 2.99 -4.41 -1.34
CA TYR A 81 4.06 -3.64 -0.71
C TYR A 81 4.55 -4.24 0.62
N LEU A 82 3.68 -4.89 1.38
CA LEU A 82 4.06 -5.57 2.62
C LEU A 82 4.96 -6.79 2.33
N ASN A 83 4.59 -7.62 1.36
CA ASN A 83 5.41 -8.75 0.94
C ASN A 83 6.76 -8.30 0.41
N ASP A 84 6.77 -7.28 -0.44
CA ASP A 84 8.01 -6.73 -1.00
C ASP A 84 8.93 -6.14 0.10
N LEU A 85 8.36 -5.48 1.12
CA LEU A 85 9.12 -5.02 2.27
C LEU A 85 9.69 -6.19 3.09
N ILE A 86 8.94 -7.27 3.29
CA ILE A 86 9.44 -8.47 3.97
C ILE A 86 10.63 -9.05 3.19
N GLU A 87 10.49 -9.22 1.88
CA GLU A 87 11.57 -9.71 1.00
C GLU A 87 12.80 -8.78 1.05
N TRP A 88 12.59 -7.46 1.03
CA TRP A 88 13.67 -6.48 1.18
C TRP A 88 14.44 -6.67 2.49
N MET A 89 13.72 -6.82 3.61
CA MET A 89 14.32 -6.99 4.94
C MET A 89 14.95 -8.37 5.15
N GLU A 90 14.45 -9.41 4.48
CA GLU A 90 15.04 -10.76 4.51
C GLU A 90 16.28 -10.89 3.60
N GLY A 91 16.31 -10.11 2.51
CA GLY A 91 17.41 -10.06 1.54
C GLY A 91 18.62 -9.21 1.97
N GLU A 92 18.47 -8.35 2.98
CA GLU A 92 19.59 -7.74 3.71
C GLU A 92 20.26 -8.79 4.62
N LYS A 93 21.02 -9.71 4.02
CA LYS A 93 22.00 -10.59 4.69
C LYS A 93 23.38 -10.48 4.05
#